data_AF-A0A5S4T6A2-F1
#
_entry.id   AF-A0A5S4T6A2-F1
#
_cell.length_a   1.000
_cell.length_b   1.000
_cell.length_c   1.000
_cell.angle_alpha   90.00
_cell.angle_beta   90.00
_cell.angle_gamma   90.00
#
_symmetry.space_group_name_H-M   'P 1'
#
loop_
_entity.id
_entity.type
_entity.pdbx_description
1 polymer ?
#
loop_
_entity_poly.entity_id
_entity_poly.type
_entity_poly.pdbx_seq_one_letter_code
_entity_poly.pdbx_strand_id
1 'polypeptide(L)'
;YRAEQSRLFDLLDQKKAKEARQASLEAIQRSHSQFYAGVRAVLQAAKQLGGILGAVSEHLSFDTDYQTALEVALGASSQHIIVADEAAAKRAIAYLKKNRQGRATFLPLTTIKARSLSENHQRQLATCDGYLGTAESLVRYDAKLSAIVQNLLASTAIFETIDQA
;
A
#
# COMPACT_ATOMS: atom_id res chain seq x y z
N TYR A 1 25.47 -28.50 31.91
CA TYR A 1 24.52 -28.05 32.95
C TYR A 1 24.50 -26.53 33.19
N ARG A 2 25.43 -25.91 33.92
CA ARG A 2 25.38 -24.43 34.19
C ARG A 2 25.44 -23.56 32.93
N ALA A 3 26.29 -23.92 31.97
CA ALA A 3 26.40 -23.22 30.69
C ALA A 3 25.12 -23.37 29.82
N GLU A 4 24.47 -24.53 29.86
CA GLU A 4 23.19 -24.76 29.17
C GLU A 4 22.04 -24.00 29.84
N GLN A 5 22.02 -23.91 31.17
CA GLN A 5 21.05 -23.08 31.88
C GLN A 5 21.23 -21.60 31.54
N SER A 6 22.47 -21.07 31.53
CA SER A 6 22.73 -19.68 31.12
C SER A 6 22.26 -19.44 29.69
N ARG A 7 22.61 -20.32 28.75
CA ARG A 7 22.18 -20.22 27.35
C ARG A 7 20.66 -20.29 27.19
N LEU A 8 19.97 -21.09 28.00
CA LEU A 8 18.52 -21.17 28.02
C LEU A 8 17.90 -19.85 28.50
N PHE A 9 18.43 -19.27 29.59
CA PHE A 9 17.97 -17.97 30.08
C PHE A 9 18.20 -16.85 29.04
N ASP A 10 19.38 -16.82 28.40
CA ASP A 10 19.69 -15.86 27.34
C ASP A 10 18.72 -15.99 26.15
N LEU A 11 18.40 -17.23 25.73
CA LEU A 11 17.43 -17.49 24.67
C LEU A 11 16.01 -17.06 25.06
N LEU A 12 15.60 -17.27 26.31
CA LEU A 12 14.29 -16.84 26.81
C LEU A 12 14.16 -15.31 26.86
N ASP A 13 15.22 -14.61 27.27
CA ASP A 13 15.25 -13.15 27.29
C ASP A 13 15.24 -12.58 25.86
N GLN A 14 16.00 -13.16 24.94
CA GLN A 14 15.93 -12.80 23.52
C GLN A 14 14.54 -13.04 22.92
N LYS A 15 13.89 -14.15 23.28
CA LYS A 15 12.52 -14.45 22.84
C LYS A 15 11.54 -13.40 23.35
N LYS A 16 11.55 -13.08 24.65
CA LYS A 16 10.70 -12.05 25.25
C LYS A 16 10.91 -10.68 24.60
N ALA A 17 12.17 -10.30 24.35
CA ALA A 17 12.48 -9.04 23.69
C ALA A 17 11.92 -8.97 22.25
N LYS A 18 12.02 -10.07 21.50
CA LYS A 18 11.43 -10.18 20.15
C LYS A 18 9.90 -10.14 20.18
N GLU A 19 9.26 -10.86 21.11
CA GLU A 19 7.80 -10.86 21.29
C GLU A 19 7.27 -9.46 21.66
N ALA A 20 7.95 -8.75 22.57
CA ALA A 20 7.60 -7.38 22.93
C ALA A 20 7.72 -6.42 21.74
N ARG A 21 8.79 -6.56 20.94
CA ARG A 21 8.98 -5.76 19.72
C ARG A 21 7.90 -6.06 18.67
N GLN A 22 7.55 -7.33 18.47
CA GLN A 22 6.48 -7.73 17.56
C GLN A 22 5.13 -7.15 18.02
N ALA A 23 4.78 -7.30 19.31
CA ALA A 23 3.54 -6.76 19.85
C ALA A 23 3.44 -5.24 19.68
N SER A 24 4.56 -4.52 19.87
CA SER A 24 4.65 -3.08 19.62
C SER A 24 4.44 -2.72 18.14
N LEU A 25 5.10 -3.43 17.21
CA LEU A 25 4.93 -3.22 15.77
C LEU A 25 3.49 -3.52 15.32
N GLU A 26 2.89 -4.60 15.83
CA GLU A 26 1.49 -4.94 15.57
C GLU A 26 0.54 -3.85 16.12
N ALA A 27 0.82 -3.31 17.31
CA ALA A 27 0.02 -2.23 17.88
C ALA A 27 0.11 -0.95 17.03
N ILE A 28 1.30 -0.60 16.54
CA ILE A 28 1.50 0.52 15.63
C ILE A 28 0.72 0.29 14.32
N GLN A 29 0.84 -0.89 13.73
CA GLN A 29 0.13 -1.25 12.51
C GLN A 29 -1.39 -1.15 12.68
N ARG A 30 -1.93 -1.73 13.77
CA ARG A 30 -3.36 -1.69 14.10
C ARG A 30 -3.88 -0.29 14.42
N SER A 31 -3.02 0.59 14.94
CA SER A 31 -3.41 1.96 15.23
C SER A 31 -3.68 2.76 13.95
N HIS A 32 -3.09 2.34 12.81
CA HIS A 32 -3.10 3.07 11.55
C HIS A 32 -2.66 4.54 11.72
N SER A 33 -1.81 4.82 12.71
CA SER A 33 -1.43 6.20 13.11
C SER A 33 -0.76 6.99 11.97
N GLN A 34 -0.15 6.27 11.02
CA GLN A 34 0.61 6.84 9.89
C GLN A 34 -0.31 7.22 8.72
N PHE A 35 -1.59 6.84 8.79
CA PHE A 35 -2.58 7.22 7.80
C PHE A 35 -3.19 8.58 8.10
N TYR A 36 -3.60 9.29 7.05
CA TYR A 36 -4.42 10.49 7.17
C TYR A 36 -5.67 10.22 8.00
N ALA A 37 -6.14 11.23 8.73
CA ALA A 37 -7.22 11.08 9.71
C ALA A 37 -8.47 10.37 9.16
N GLY A 38 -8.91 10.72 7.95
CA GLY A 38 -10.06 10.07 7.31
C GLY A 38 -9.80 8.63 6.88
N VAL A 39 -8.58 8.34 6.42
CA VAL A 39 -8.20 6.98 6.04
C VAL A 39 -8.15 6.09 7.29
N ARG A 40 -7.43 6.53 8.33
CA ARG A 40 -7.36 5.86 9.63
C ARG A 40 -8.74 5.57 10.21
N ALA A 41 -9.64 6.55 10.19
CA ALA A 41 -10.99 6.41 10.72
C ALA A 41 -11.81 5.32 10.00
N VAL A 42 -11.66 5.20 8.68
CA VAL A 42 -12.34 4.14 7.91
C VAL A 42 -11.71 2.78 8.17
N LEU A 43 -10.37 2.69 8.19
CA LEU A 43 -9.68 1.42 8.44
C LEU A 43 -10.01 0.86 9.83
N GLN A 44 -10.07 1.72 10.85
CA GLN A 44 -10.51 1.32 12.19
C GLN A 44 -11.97 0.87 12.25
N ALA A 45 -12.83 1.41 11.38
CA ALA A 45 -14.25 1.04 11.27
C ALA A 45 -14.52 -0.03 10.19
N ALA A 46 -13.49 -0.63 9.59
CA ALA A 46 -13.62 -1.49 8.40
C ALA A 46 -14.62 -2.63 8.60
N LYS A 47 -14.58 -3.30 9.77
CA LYS A 47 -15.50 -4.40 10.13
C LYS A 47 -16.95 -3.94 10.22
N GLN A 48 -17.19 -2.75 10.75
CA GLN A 48 -18.55 -2.19 10.89
C GLN A 48 -19.11 -1.72 9.54
N LEU A 49 -18.26 -1.13 8.70
CA LEU A 49 -18.67 -0.57 7.41
C LEU A 49 -18.95 -1.65 6.36
N GLY A 50 -18.21 -2.76 6.42
CA GLY A 50 -18.30 -3.88 5.49
C GLY A 50 -17.83 -3.52 4.08
N GLY A 51 -17.06 -4.42 3.45
CA GLY A 51 -16.54 -4.22 2.10
C GLY A 51 -15.37 -3.23 2.01
N ILE A 52 -14.67 -2.98 3.13
CA ILE A 52 -13.38 -2.27 3.16
C ILE A 52 -12.27 -3.32 3.09
N LEU A 53 -11.41 -3.25 2.07
CA LEU A 53 -10.34 -4.24 1.86
C LEU A 53 -8.99 -3.77 2.44
N GLY A 54 -8.80 -2.47 2.62
CA GLY A 54 -7.57 -1.88 3.14
C GLY A 54 -7.07 -0.71 2.31
N ALA A 55 -5.95 -0.13 2.71
CA ALA A 55 -5.26 0.88 1.92
C ALA A 55 -4.41 0.24 0.81
N VAL A 56 -4.19 0.94 -0.30
CA VAL A 56 -3.37 0.44 -1.42
C VAL A 56 -2.00 -0.07 -0.95
N SER A 57 -1.31 0.64 -0.06
CA SER A 57 -0.01 0.27 0.49
C SER A 57 0.01 -1.09 1.20
N GLU A 58 -1.13 -1.57 1.71
CA GLU A 58 -1.24 -2.86 2.39
C GLU A 58 -1.31 -4.04 1.42
N HIS A 59 -1.53 -3.77 0.12
CA HIS A 59 -1.73 -4.76 -0.93
C HIS A 59 -0.64 -4.75 -2.00
N LEU A 60 0.38 -3.90 -1.85
CA LEU A 60 1.50 -3.79 -2.78
C LEU A 60 2.80 -4.21 -2.11
N SER A 61 3.66 -4.88 -2.89
CA SER A 61 5.05 -5.14 -2.52
C SER A 61 5.95 -4.92 -3.73
N PHE A 62 7.18 -4.51 -3.51
CA PHE A 62 8.13 -4.20 -4.59
C PHE A 62 9.56 -4.49 -4.14
N ASP A 63 10.48 -4.55 -5.10
CA ASP A 63 11.90 -4.72 -4.80
C ASP A 63 12.46 -3.47 -4.09
N THR A 64 13.45 -3.68 -3.23
CA THR A 64 14.08 -2.60 -2.46
C THR A 64 14.81 -1.63 -3.39
N ASP A 65 15.33 -2.14 -4.52
CA ASP A 65 15.98 -1.33 -5.55
C ASP A 65 15.06 -0.25 -6.14
N TYR A 66 13.74 -0.48 -6.13
CA TYR A 66 12.74 0.45 -6.67
C TYR A 66 11.94 1.18 -5.58
N GLN A 67 12.23 0.94 -4.30
CA GLN A 67 11.42 1.41 -3.19
C GLN A 67 11.20 2.92 -3.22
N THR A 68 12.27 3.72 -3.30
CA THR A 68 12.17 5.18 -3.30
C THR A 68 11.35 5.70 -4.47
N ALA A 69 11.59 5.16 -5.67
CA ALA A 69 10.89 5.59 -6.89
C ALA A 69 9.39 5.27 -6.81
N LEU A 70 9.04 4.08 -6.31
CA LEU A 70 7.65 3.64 -6.18
C LEU A 70 6.91 4.34 -5.02
N GLU A 71 7.59 4.63 -3.92
CA GLU A 71 7.03 5.44 -2.83
C GLU A 71 6.69 6.85 -3.31
N VAL A 72 7.60 7.47 -4.08
CA VAL A 72 7.36 8.79 -4.69
C VAL A 72 6.24 8.73 -5.72
N ALA A 73 6.24 7.72 -6.61
CA ALA A 73 5.23 7.54 -7.63
C ALA A 73 3.81 7.36 -7.05
N LEU A 74 3.69 6.55 -5.98
CA LEU A 74 2.42 6.34 -5.28
C LEU A 74 2.04 7.57 -4.45
N GLY A 75 2.98 8.21 -3.76
CA GLY A 75 2.73 9.37 -2.91
C GLY A 75 1.49 9.18 -2.02
N ALA A 76 0.54 10.11 -2.09
CA ALA A 76 -0.72 10.04 -1.33
C ALA A 76 -1.69 8.94 -1.80
N SER A 77 -1.55 8.43 -3.03
CA SER A 77 -2.42 7.34 -3.53
C SER A 77 -2.13 6.00 -2.88
N SER A 78 -0.96 5.83 -2.26
CA SER A 78 -0.65 4.69 -1.37
C SER A 78 -1.69 4.52 -0.25
N GLN A 79 -2.31 5.61 0.22
CA GLN A 79 -3.30 5.60 1.29
C GLN A 79 -4.75 5.56 0.79
N HIS A 80 -4.98 5.48 -0.52
CA HIS A 80 -6.34 5.30 -1.03
C HIS A 80 -6.92 3.97 -0.57
N ILE A 81 -8.22 3.94 -0.31
CA ILE A 81 -8.89 2.78 0.29
C ILE A 81 -9.53 1.93 -0.80
N ILE A 82 -9.13 0.68 -0.88
CA ILE A 82 -9.75 -0.33 -1.74
C ILE A 82 -11.07 -0.79 -1.10
N VAL A 83 -12.15 -0.75 -1.88
CA VAL A 83 -13.47 -1.20 -1.44
C VAL A 83 -14.08 -2.18 -2.43
N ALA A 84 -14.94 -3.06 -1.92
CA ALA A 84 -15.55 -4.11 -2.73
C ALA A 84 -16.41 -3.52 -3.85
N ASP A 85 -17.19 -2.48 -3.54
CA ASP A 85 -18.13 -1.85 -4.46
C ASP A 85 -18.42 -0.39 -4.08
N GLU A 86 -19.25 0.28 -4.89
CA GLU A 86 -19.65 1.66 -4.70
C GLU A 86 -20.55 1.85 -3.47
N ALA A 87 -21.29 0.82 -3.06
CA ALA A 87 -22.13 0.88 -1.87
C ALA A 87 -21.27 0.95 -0.61
N ALA A 88 -20.17 0.18 -0.55
CA ALA A 88 -19.16 0.26 0.50
C ALA A 88 -18.49 1.65 0.53
N ALA A 89 -18.13 2.20 -0.63
CA ALA A 89 -17.61 3.58 -0.71
C ALA A 89 -18.61 4.60 -0.13
N LYS A 90 -19.90 4.53 -0.54
CA LYS A 90 -20.96 5.44 -0.06
C LYS A 90 -21.16 5.33 1.45
N ARG A 91 -21.17 4.11 2.01
CA ARG A 91 -21.25 3.90 3.47
C ARG A 91 -20.08 4.54 4.21
N ALA A 92 -18.86 4.35 3.70
CA ALA A 92 -17.66 4.92 4.31
C ALA A 92 -17.64 6.46 4.23
N ILE A 93 -18.06 7.04 3.10
CA ILE A 93 -18.22 8.50 2.96
C ILE A 93 -19.26 9.04 3.94
N ALA A 94 -20.42 8.38 4.06
CA ALA A 94 -21.46 8.79 5.00
C ALA A 94 -20.99 8.72 6.46
N TYR A 95 -20.23 7.68 6.81
CA TYR A 95 -19.58 7.53 8.12
C TYR A 95 -18.62 8.70 8.42
N LEU A 96 -17.71 9.01 7.47
CA LEU A 96 -16.77 10.12 7.64
C LEU A 96 -17.49 11.47 7.81
N LYS A 97 -18.54 11.71 7.03
CA LYS A 97 -19.34 12.94 7.11
C LYS A 97 -20.10 13.05 8.44
N LYS A 98 -20.73 11.95 8.89
CA LYS A 98 -21.49 11.91 10.16
C LYS A 98 -20.59 12.19 11.35
N ASN A 99 -19.38 11.63 11.36
CA ASN A 99 -18.46 11.72 12.49
C ASN A 99 -17.43 12.86 12.36
N ARG A 100 -17.45 13.62 11.26
CA ARG A 100 -16.49 14.71 10.96
C ARG A 100 -15.03 14.25 11.04
N GLN A 101 -14.75 13.04 10.56
CA GLN A 101 -13.43 12.39 10.70
C GLN A 101 -12.46 12.65 9.52
N GLY A 102 -12.71 13.69 8.72
CA GLY A 102 -11.86 14.06 7.59
C GLY A 102 -12.30 13.44 6.26
N ARG A 103 -11.34 13.21 5.36
CA ARG A 103 -11.56 12.78 3.98
C ARG A 103 -10.69 11.58 3.62
N ALA A 104 -11.17 10.76 2.70
CA ALA A 104 -10.44 9.64 2.11
C ALA A 104 -10.86 9.48 0.64
N THR A 105 -9.97 8.91 -0.18
CA THR A 105 -10.27 8.49 -1.54
C THR A 105 -10.56 7.00 -1.55
N PHE A 106 -11.60 6.59 -2.27
CA PHE A 106 -12.06 5.20 -2.34
C PHE A 106 -11.93 4.67 -3.76
N LEU A 107 -11.48 3.42 -3.89
CA LEU A 107 -11.23 2.73 -5.15
C LEU A 107 -12.12 1.47 -5.21
N PRO A 108 -13.32 1.54 -5.80
CA PRO A 108 -14.23 0.40 -5.90
C PRO A 108 -13.74 -0.60 -6.95
N LEU A 109 -13.61 -1.87 -6.58
CA LEU A 109 -13.21 -2.93 -7.51
C LEU A 109 -14.19 -3.09 -8.68
N THR A 110 -15.47 -2.78 -8.48
CA THR A 110 -16.50 -2.94 -9.51
C THR A 110 -16.46 -1.87 -10.61
N THR A 111 -15.87 -0.70 -10.36
CA THR A 111 -15.98 0.44 -11.29
C THR A 111 -14.66 1.14 -11.63
N ILE A 112 -13.58 0.83 -10.92
CA ILE A 112 -12.26 1.35 -11.26
C ILE A 112 -11.87 0.91 -12.68
N LYS A 113 -11.46 1.89 -13.49
CA LYS A 113 -10.98 1.64 -14.85
C LYS A 113 -9.47 1.63 -14.86
N ALA A 114 -8.91 0.54 -15.38
CA ALA A 114 -7.50 0.48 -15.75
C ALA A 114 -7.14 1.66 -16.66
N ARG A 115 -5.92 2.14 -16.50
CA ARG A 115 -5.27 3.03 -17.46
C ARG A 115 -4.12 2.26 -18.10
N SER A 116 -3.78 2.61 -19.33
CA SER A 116 -2.58 2.12 -19.98
C SER A 116 -1.98 3.23 -20.81
N LEU A 117 -0.66 3.21 -20.94
CA LEU A 117 0.03 3.98 -21.96
C LEU A 117 -0.30 3.40 -23.34
N SER A 118 -0.32 4.28 -24.35
CA SER A 118 -0.43 3.81 -25.73
C SER A 118 0.79 2.96 -26.09
N GLU A 119 0.63 1.98 -26.98
CA GLU A 119 1.75 1.15 -27.43
C GLU A 119 2.90 1.98 -28.01
N ASN A 120 2.57 3.10 -28.68
CA ASN A 120 3.58 4.00 -29.24
C ASN A 120 4.44 4.64 -28.14
N HIS A 121 3.82 5.12 -27.05
CA HIS A 121 4.57 5.69 -25.93
C HIS A 121 5.39 4.61 -25.20
N GLN A 122 4.85 3.40 -25.03
CA GLN A 122 5.60 2.30 -24.43
C GLN A 122 6.84 1.94 -25.25
N ARG A 123 6.72 1.87 -26.58
CA ARG A 123 7.87 1.61 -27.46
C ARG A 123 8.91 2.74 -27.40
N GLN A 124 8.48 3.99 -27.33
CA GLN A 124 9.38 5.13 -27.19
C GLN A 124 10.15 5.06 -25.87
N LEU A 125 9.46 4.84 -24.75
CA LEU A 125 10.09 4.69 -23.43
C LEU A 125 11.08 3.53 -23.40
N ALA A 126 10.76 2.40 -24.03
CA ALA A 126 11.65 1.25 -24.12
C ALA A 126 12.94 1.51 -24.90
N THR A 127 13.01 2.60 -25.68
CA THR A 127 14.24 3.03 -26.38
C THR A 127 15.01 4.11 -25.63
N CYS A 128 14.46 4.66 -24.55
CA CYS A 128 15.14 5.66 -23.75
C CYS A 128 16.23 5.02 -22.89
N ASP A 129 17.39 5.68 -22.82
CA ASP A 129 18.47 5.24 -21.95
C ASP A 129 18.05 5.32 -20.48
N GLY A 130 18.46 4.34 -19.68
CA GLY A 130 18.12 4.26 -18.26
C GLY A 130 16.66 3.91 -17.94
N TYR A 131 15.80 3.57 -18.92
CA TYR A 131 14.42 3.14 -18.65
C TYR A 131 14.38 1.76 -17.98
N LEU A 132 13.86 1.70 -16.75
CA LEU A 132 13.77 0.48 -15.94
C LEU A 132 12.43 -0.25 -16.10
N GLY A 133 11.38 0.48 -16.50
CA GLY A 133 10.04 -0.07 -16.67
C GLY A 133 8.95 0.91 -16.24
N THR A 134 7.70 0.54 -16.46
CA THR A 134 6.54 1.29 -15.95
C THR A 134 6.23 0.81 -14.53
N ALA A 135 5.82 1.71 -13.64
CA ALA A 135 5.72 1.44 -12.21
C ALA A 135 4.78 0.26 -11.86
N GLU A 136 3.72 0.02 -12.63
CA GLU A 136 2.83 -1.13 -12.47
C GLU A 136 3.50 -2.48 -12.75
N SER A 137 4.52 -2.52 -13.60
CA SER A 137 5.29 -3.74 -13.90
C SER A 137 6.34 -4.07 -12.83
N LEU A 138 6.70 -3.09 -11.99
CA LEU A 138 7.72 -3.20 -10.95
C LEU A 138 7.12 -3.51 -9.57
N VAL A 139 5.80 -3.71 -9.49
CA VAL A 139 5.06 -3.99 -8.25
C VAL A 139 4.38 -5.35 -8.31
N ARG A 140 4.36 -6.06 -7.18
CA ARG A 140 3.70 -7.35 -6.96
C ARG A 140 2.42 -7.14 -6.16
N TYR A 141 1.31 -7.72 -6.63
CA TYR A 141 -0.04 -7.57 -6.07
C TYR A 141 -0.96 -8.73 -6.49
N ASP A 142 -2.13 -8.89 -5.85
CA ASP A 142 -3.16 -9.87 -6.26
C ASP A 142 -3.81 -9.44 -7.58
N ALA A 143 -3.92 -10.35 -8.56
CA ALA A 143 -4.50 -10.09 -9.89
C ALA A 143 -5.88 -9.39 -9.86
N LYS A 144 -6.68 -9.58 -8.80
CA LYS A 144 -7.97 -8.87 -8.60
C LYS A 144 -7.80 -7.35 -8.50
N LEU A 145 -6.61 -6.87 -8.14
CA LEU A 145 -6.28 -5.46 -7.97
C LEU A 145 -5.63 -4.85 -9.22
N SER A 146 -5.49 -5.60 -10.31
CA SER A 146 -4.85 -5.14 -11.56
C SER A 146 -5.39 -3.82 -12.07
N ALA A 147 -6.72 -3.64 -12.10
CA ALA A 147 -7.33 -2.40 -12.53
C ALA A 147 -6.98 -1.21 -11.61
N ILE A 148 -6.81 -1.45 -10.31
CA ILE A 148 -6.38 -0.42 -9.34
C ILE A 148 -4.92 -0.05 -9.58
N VAL A 149 -4.03 -1.05 -9.67
CA VAL A 149 -2.60 -0.79 -9.86
C VAL A 149 -2.34 -0.09 -11.18
N GLN A 150 -2.98 -0.54 -12.26
CA GLN A 150 -2.88 0.10 -13.56
C GLN A 150 -3.44 1.54 -13.53
N ASN A 151 -4.55 1.78 -12.82
CA ASN A 151 -5.10 3.13 -12.71
C ASN A 151 -4.11 4.11 -12.05
N LEU A 152 -3.37 3.63 -11.04
CA LEU A 152 -2.46 4.46 -10.24
C LEU A 152 -1.06 4.59 -10.85
N LEU A 153 -0.55 3.53 -11.49
CA LEU A 153 0.87 3.42 -11.84
C LEU A 153 1.17 3.27 -13.33
N ALA A 154 0.17 2.92 -14.18
CA ALA A 154 0.42 2.64 -15.59
C ALA A 154 0.87 3.82 -16.45
N SER A 155 0.80 5.04 -15.92
CA SER A 155 1.28 6.26 -16.57
C SER A 155 2.62 6.76 -16.03
N THR A 156 3.28 5.99 -15.17
CA THR A 156 4.52 6.40 -14.50
C THR A 156 5.68 5.53 -14.97
N ALA A 157 6.62 6.11 -15.71
CA ALA A 157 7.87 5.46 -16.10
C ALA A 157 8.93 5.66 -15.01
N ILE A 158 9.74 4.62 -14.77
CA ILE A 158 10.85 4.64 -13.81
C ILE A 158 12.16 4.61 -14.60
N PHE A 159 13.07 5.50 -14.24
CA PHE A 159 14.40 5.64 -14.81
C PHE A 159 15.48 5.46 -13.74
N GLU A 160 16.68 5.05 -14.14
CA GLU A 160 17.83 4.83 -13.25
C GLU A 160 18.31 6.14 -12.62
N THR A 161 18.33 7.23 -13.39
CA THR A 161 18.77 8.55 -12.92
C THR A 161 17.81 9.65 -13.34
N ILE A 162 17.89 10.80 -12.65
CA ILE A 162 17.06 11.97 -12.96
C ILE A 162 17.42 12.61 -14.31
N ASP A 163 18.67 12.51 -14.75
CA ASP A 163 19.14 13.09 -16.02
C ASP A 163 18.61 12.32 -17.24
N GLN A 164 18.18 11.07 -17.05
CA GLN A 164 17.62 10.19 -18.08
C GLN A 164 16.08 10.28 -18.17
N ALA A 165 15.41 10.92 -17.20
CA ALA A 165 13.95 11.03 -17.09
C ALA A 165 13.38 12.25 -17.83
#